data_AF-A0A9D1XUD1-F1
#
_entry.id   AF-A0A9D1XUD1-F1
#
_cell.length_a   1.000
_cell.length_b   1.000
_cell.length_c   1.000
_cell.angle_alpha   90.00
_cell.angle_beta   90.00
_cell.angle_gamma   90.00
#
_symmetry.space_group_name_H-M   'P 1'
#
loop_
_entity.id
_entity.type
_entity.pdbx_description
1 polymer ?
#
loop_
_entity_poly.entity_id
_entity_poly.type
_entity_poly.pdbx_seq_one_letter_code
_entity_poly.pdbx_strand_id
1 'polypeptide(L)' 'NQLHWNLDVIFREDDARARKDNSPLNMNILRKTALALVNQAKYGRLSKKKMMFKAALNPQVLLNIIFPKK' A
#
# COMPACT_ATOMS: atom_id res chain seq x y z
N ASN A 1 18.31 0.65 2.01
CA ASN A 1 17.16 1.24 1.29
C ASN A 1 15.86 1.04 2.07
N GLN A 2 15.28 2.10 2.61
CA GLN A 2 14.07 2.03 3.45
C GLN A 2 12.84 1.51 2.68
N LEU A 3 12.81 1.65 1.35
CA LEU A 3 11.71 1.19 0.49
C LEU A 3 11.50 -0.34 0.57
N HIS A 4 12.56 -1.14 0.43
CA HIS A 4 12.49 -2.60 0.45
C HIS A 4 11.90 -3.10 1.77
N TRP A 5 12.46 -2.66 2.90
CA TRP A 5 11.91 -2.94 4.24
C TRP A 5 10.44 -2.58 4.40
N ASN A 6 9.99 -1.46 3.82
CA ASN A 6 8.58 -1.10 3.86
C ASN A 6 7.74 -2.09 3.04
N LEU A 7 8.20 -2.53 1.87
CA LEU A 7 7.48 -3.51 1.05
C LEU A 7 7.41 -4.87 1.73
N ASP A 8 8.51 -5.35 2.30
CA ASP A 8 8.58 -6.64 2.99
C ASP A 8 7.67 -6.65 4.22
N VAL A 9 7.75 -5.62 5.07
CA VAL A 9 7.04 -5.60 6.36
C VAL A 9 5.56 -5.22 6.21
N ILE A 10 5.23 -4.26 5.33
CA ILE A 10 3.87 -3.72 5.21
C ILE A 10 3.03 -4.54 4.24
N PHE A 11 3.62 -5.00 3.14
CA PHE A 11 2.93 -5.73 2.07
C PHE A 11 3.25 -7.22 2.06
N ARG A 12 4.12 -7.71 2.97
CA ARG A 12 4.52 -9.12 3.06
C ARG A 12 5.02 -9.62 1.70
N GLU A 13 5.86 -8.80 1.07
CA GLU A 13 6.36 -9.06 -0.28
C GLU A 13 7.07 -10.41 -0.39
N ASP A 14 7.97 -10.71 0.55
CA ASP A 14 8.73 -11.98 0.57
C ASP A 14 7.84 -13.22 0.75
N ASP A 15 6.77 -13.10 1.55
CA ASP A 15 5.81 -14.17 1.79
C ASP A 15 4.86 -14.39 0.59
N ALA A 16 4.79 -13.44 -0.34
CA ALA A 16 3.81 -13.46 -1.42
C ALA A 16 4.11 -14.58 -2.44
N ARG A 17 3.09 -15.38 -2.76
CA ARG A 17 3.21 -16.49 -3.73
C ARG A 17 2.97 -16.08 -5.19
N ALA A 18 2.99 -14.78 -5.49
CA ALA A 18 2.75 -14.24 -6.83
C ALA A 18 4.02 -14.41 -7.71
N ARG A 19 4.28 -15.63 -8.19
CA ARG A 19 5.49 -16.00 -8.94
C ARG A 19 5.28 -16.31 -10.42
N LYS A 20 4.03 -16.42 -10.87
CA LYS A 20 3.69 -16.80 -12.24
C LYS A 20 3.77 -15.60 -13.19
N ASP A 21 4.37 -15.78 -14.36
CA ASP A 21 4.44 -14.78 -15.44
C ASP A 21 4.92 -13.40 -14.92
N ASN A 22 4.21 -12.33 -15.30
CA ASN A 22 4.51 -10.96 -14.88
C ASN A 22 3.95 -10.60 -13.49
N SER A 23 3.44 -11.57 -12.72
CA SER A 23 2.84 -11.29 -11.40
C SER A 23 3.81 -10.62 -10.42
N PRO A 24 5.10 -11.01 -10.31
CA PRO A 24 6.04 -10.33 -9.42
C PRO A 24 6.20 -8.85 -9.77
N LEU A 25 6.36 -8.54 -11.07
CA LEU A 25 6.55 -7.17 -11.55
C LEU A 25 5.29 -6.33 -11.36
N ASN A 26 4.13 -6.87 -11.73
CA ASN A 26 2.84 -6.18 -11.58
C ASN A 26 2.56 -5.88 -10.10
N MET A 27 2.80 -6.84 -9.21
CA MET A 27 2.61 -6.64 -7.77
C MET A 27 3.60 -5.62 -7.19
N ASN A 28 4.85 -5.61 -7.65
CA ASN A 28 5.83 -4.60 -7.22
C ASN A 28 5.38 -3.18 -7.58
N ILE A 29 4.87 -2.98 -8.81
CA ILE A 29 4.33 -1.69 -9.25
C ILE A 29 3.15 -1.29 -8.35
N LEU A 30 2.18 -2.18 -8.14
CA LEU A 30 1.01 -1.91 -7.31
C LEU A 30 1.38 -1.56 -5.87
N ARG A 31 2.28 -2.31 -5.24
CA ARG A 31 2.72 -2.05 -3.86
C ARG A 31 3.44 -0.70 -3.73
N LYS A 32 4.30 -0.36 -4.68
CA LYS A 32 4.99 0.94 -4.71
C LYS A 32 3.99 2.10 -4.86
N THR A 33 3.03 1.97 -5.77
CA THR A 33 1.97 2.97 -5.95
C THR A 33 1.12 3.12 -4.68
N ALA A 34 0.69 2.00 -4.08
CA ALA A 34 -0.08 2.01 -2.85
C ALA A 34 0.71 2.64 -1.69
N LEU A 35 1.99 2.32 -1.54
CA LEU A 35 2.84 2.89 -0.50
C LEU A 35 2.98 4.41 -0.66
N ALA A 36 3.14 4.89 -1.90
CA ALA A 36 3.22 6.32 -2.19
C ALA A 36 1.92 7.05 -1.79
N LEU A 37 0.74 6.50 -2.15
CA LEU A 37 -0.56 7.07 -1.78
C LEU A 37 -0.77 7.08 -0.27
N VAL A 38 -0.47 5.96 0.41
CA VAL A 38 -0.59 5.84 1.87
C VAL A 38 0.35 6.79 2.62
N ASN A 39 1.54 7.08 2.06
CA ASN A 39 2.46 8.08 2.64
C ASN A 39 1.93 9.51 2.50
N GLN A 40 1.20 9.82 1.43
CA GLN A 40 0.62 11.15 1.20
C GLN A 40 -0.68 11.36 1.98
N ALA A 41 -1.41 10.29 2.28
CA ALA A 41 -2.67 10.34 3.00
C ALA A 41 -2.50 10.89 4.43
N LYS A 42 -3.09 12.06 4.70
CA LYS A 42 -3.05 12.74 6.00
C LYS A 42 -4.15 12.20 6.94
N TYR A 43 -3.96 11.02 7.50
CA TYR A 43 -4.86 10.47 8.54
C TYR A 43 -4.18 10.40 9.90
N GLY A 44 -3.98 11.55 10.54
CA GLY A 44 -3.48 11.65 11.93
C GLY A 44 -2.28 10.73 12.22
N ARG A 45 -2.17 10.24 13.46
CA ARG A 45 -1.09 9.34 13.89
C ARG A 45 -1.48 7.86 13.73
N LEU A 46 -1.77 7.41 12.50
CA LEU A 46 -2.03 6.00 12.19
C LEU A 46 -0.82 5.33 11.53
N SER A 47 -0.62 4.04 11.83
CA SER A 47 0.34 3.23 11.08
C SER A 47 -0.21 2.92 9.68
N LYS A 48 0.70 2.76 8.71
CA LYS A 48 0.37 2.44 7.31
C LYS A 48 -0.53 1.20 7.20
N LYS A 49 -0.24 0.14 7.97
CA LYS A 49 -1.05 -1.09 8.01
C LYS A 49 -2.47 -0.83 8.52
N LYS A 50 -2.64 -0.04 9.58
CA LYS A 50 -3.97 0.33 10.08
C LYS A 50 -4.73 1.22 9.10
N MET A 51 -4.04 2.13 8.41
CA MET A 51 -4.65 2.99 7.40
C MET A 51 -5.17 2.16 6.22
N MET A 52 -4.37 1.24 5.69
CA MET A 52 -4.79 0.32 4.63
C MET A 52 -5.94 -0.59 5.09
N PHE A 53 -5.90 -1.09 6.32
CA PHE A 53 -7.00 -1.89 6.87
C PHE A 53 -8.29 -1.06 6.96
N LYS A 54 -8.22 0.19 7.42
CA LYS A 54 -9.37 1.10 7.46
C LYS A 54 -9.91 1.39 6.06
N ALA A 55 -9.02 1.56 5.06
CA ALA A 55 -9.42 1.72 3.67
C ALA A 55 -10.09 0.47 3.10
N ALA A 56 -9.64 -0.72 3.51
CA ALA A 56 -10.28 -1.98 3.12
C ALA A 56 -11.68 -2.16 3.73
N LEU A 57 -11.93 -1.60 4.92
CA LEU A 57 -13.24 -1.66 5.59
C LEU A 57 -14.20 -0.55 5.17
N ASN A 58 -13.70 0.59 4.66
CA ASN A 58 -14.52 1.76 4.33
C ASN A 58 -14.15 2.32 2.95
N PRO A 59 -15.03 2.16 1.94
CA PRO A 59 -14.79 2.66 0.58
C PRO A 59 -14.53 4.17 0.51
N GLN A 60 -15.14 4.98 1.38
CA GLN A 60 -14.91 6.42 1.37
C GLN A 60 -13.48 6.78 1.80
N VAL A 61 -12.93 6.03 2.76
CA VAL A 61 -11.53 6.20 3.19
C VAL A 61 -10.58 5.80 2.06
N LEU A 62 -10.89 4.71 1.35
CA LEU A 62 -10.13 4.30 0.18
C LEU A 62 -10.14 5.37 -0.92
N LEU A 63 -11.33 5.91 -1.26
CA LEU A 63 -11.47 6.96 -2.26
C LEU A 63 -10.69 8.22 -1.91
N ASN A 64 -10.69 8.63 -0.63
CA ASN A 64 -9.92 9.78 -0.18
C ASN A 64 -8.39 9.57 -0.30
N ILE A 65 -7.93 8.32 -0.18
CA ILE A 65 -6.50 7.96 -0.33
C ILE A 65 -6.13 7.92 -1.82
N ILE A 66 -6.99 7.35 -2.67
CA ILE A 66 -6.74 7.22 -4.12
C ILE A 66 -6.85 8.58 -4.82
N PHE A 67 -7.82 9.39 -4.43
CA PHE A 67 -8.10 10.71 -5.01
C PHE A 67 -7.91 11.81 -3.96
N PRO A 68 -6.65 12.12 -3.59
CA PRO A 68 -6.39 13.22 -2.67
C PRO A 68 -6.89 14.53 -3.28
N LYS A 69 -7.66 15.31 -2.52
CA LYS A 69 -8.04 16.67 -2.91
C LYS A 69 -6.76 17.50 -3.02
N LYS A 70 -6.57 18.16 -4.17
CA LYS A 70 -5.49 19.12 -4.39
C LYS A 70 -5.60 20.31 -3.44
#